data_AF-A0A961HT77-F1
#
_entry.id   AF-A0A961HT77-F1
#
_cell.length_a   1.000
_cell.length_b   1.000
_cell.length_c   1.000
_cell.angle_alpha   90.00
_cell.angle_beta   90.00
_cell.angle_gamma   90.00
#
_symmetry.space_group_name_H-M   'P 1'
#
loop_
_entity.id
_entity.type
_entity.pdbx_description
1 polymer ?
#
loop_
_entity_poly.entity_id
_entity_poly.type
_entity_poly.pdbx_seq_one_letter_code
_entity_poly.pdbx_strand_id
1 'polypeptide(L)'
;MKKLFEPYSLGSIELQNHMVMAPMTRNRSIDNIPGDIVAQYYGQRASVGLIITEGTSPSPNGLGYPRIPGIFSDAQVRGWKAVAEAVHSKGGHIFMQLMHTGRIGHPDNLPEGARVLGPSAIAAKGDMYTDTKGPQAHPQPIEMSDADIKTAIQEYATAAQNAIEAG
;
A
#
# COMPACT_ATOMS: atom_id res chain seq x y z
N MET A 1 -0.64 20.56 30.10
CA MET A 1 -1.00 19.29 29.44
C MET A 1 0.03 19.03 28.35
N LYS A 2 0.26 17.76 27.97
CA LYS A 2 1.23 17.42 26.92
C LYS A 2 0.48 17.39 25.59
N LYS A 3 0.77 18.34 24.69
CA LYS A 3 0.22 18.48 23.33
C LYS A 3 0.08 17.18 22.55
N LEU A 4 0.97 16.21 22.80
CA LEU A 4 0.95 14.91 22.14
C LEU A 4 -0.37 14.13 22.34
N PHE A 5 -1.02 14.25 23.51
CA PHE A 5 -2.22 13.49 23.87
C PHE A 5 -3.52 14.30 23.72
N GLU A 6 -3.43 15.55 23.27
CA GLU A 6 -4.60 16.41 23.06
C GLU A 6 -5.26 16.08 21.72
N PRO A 7 -6.58 16.19 21.56
CA PRO A 7 -7.24 16.01 20.27
C PRO A 7 -6.73 16.98 19.20
N TYR A 8 -6.83 16.58 17.93
CA TYR A 8 -6.41 17.39 16.79
C TYR A 8 -7.39 17.31 15.63
N SER A 9 -7.86 18.47 15.16
CA SER A 9 -8.68 18.58 13.95
C SER A 9 -7.82 18.57 12.69
N LEU A 10 -7.82 17.47 11.93
CA LEU A 10 -7.20 17.35 10.62
C LEU A 10 -8.25 17.57 9.53
N GLY A 11 -8.41 18.81 9.08
CA GLY A 11 -9.47 19.17 8.15
C GLY A 11 -10.84 18.93 8.79
N SER A 12 -11.61 17.98 8.25
CA SER A 12 -12.91 17.56 8.81
C SER A 12 -12.85 16.33 9.72
N ILE A 13 -11.65 15.79 10.01
CA ILE A 13 -11.47 14.59 10.81
C ILE A 13 -10.94 14.97 12.19
N GLU A 14 -11.61 14.51 13.24
CA GLU A 14 -11.21 14.73 14.63
C GLU A 14 -10.36 13.56 15.14
N LEU A 15 -9.05 13.78 15.29
CA LEU A 15 -8.13 12.77 15.81
C LEU A 15 -8.07 12.83 17.33
N GLN A 16 -8.03 11.67 17.99
CA GLN A 16 -7.94 11.55 19.44
C GLN A 16 -6.62 12.03 20.06
N ASN A 17 -5.54 12.12 19.26
CA ASN A 17 -4.23 12.63 19.69
C ASN A 17 -3.34 13.01 18.50
N HIS A 18 -2.18 13.62 18.76
CA HIS A 18 -1.19 13.99 17.74
C HIS A 18 -0.25 12.84 17.32
N MET A 19 -0.47 11.61 17.79
CA MET A 19 0.38 10.47 17.45
C MET A 19 -0.07 9.89 16.11
N VAL A 20 0.90 9.68 15.22
CA VAL A 20 0.68 9.06 13.91
C VAL A 20 1.51 7.80 13.81
N MET A 21 0.89 6.69 13.44
CA MET A 21 1.62 5.49 13.03
C MET A 21 2.08 5.68 11.58
N ALA A 22 3.40 5.72 11.41
CA ALA A 22 4.04 5.86 10.10
C ALA A 22 3.73 4.66 9.18
N PRO A 23 3.75 4.85 7.85
CA PRO A 23 3.60 3.75 6.89
C PRO A 23 4.78 2.78 7.02
N MET A 24 4.50 1.49 7.19
CA MET A 24 5.52 0.46 7.41
C MET A 24 5.16 -0.83 6.67
N THR A 25 5.83 -1.10 5.54
CA THR A 25 5.67 -2.35 4.77
C THR A 25 5.99 -3.58 5.61
N ARG A 26 5.06 -4.55 5.67
CA ARG A 26 5.21 -5.77 6.50
C ARG A 26 5.25 -7.06 5.71
N ASN A 27 4.86 -7.04 4.43
CA ASN A 27 4.89 -8.20 3.52
C ASN A 27 4.05 -9.38 4.05
N ARG A 28 2.84 -9.09 4.56
CA ARG A 28 1.93 -10.07 5.20
C ARG A 28 0.63 -10.31 4.43
N SER A 29 0.50 -9.78 3.21
CA SER A 29 -0.68 -9.95 2.36
C SER A 29 -0.41 -11.01 1.30
N ILE A 30 -0.74 -12.27 1.62
CA ILE A 30 -0.67 -13.38 0.66
C ILE A 30 -1.58 -13.06 -0.53
N ASP A 31 -1.09 -13.34 -1.75
CA ASP A 31 -1.75 -12.98 -3.01
C ASP A 31 -2.11 -11.48 -3.12
N ASN A 32 -1.34 -10.65 -2.41
CA ASN A 32 -1.54 -9.20 -2.29
C ASN A 32 -2.89 -8.81 -1.64
N ILE A 33 -3.57 -9.73 -0.94
CA ILE A 33 -4.83 -9.49 -0.25
C ILE A 33 -4.58 -9.36 1.25
N PRO A 34 -4.98 -8.27 1.91
CA PRO A 34 -4.94 -8.17 3.37
C PRO A 34 -5.85 -9.22 4.01
N GLY A 35 -5.28 -10.10 4.83
CA GLY A 35 -6.03 -11.10 5.59
C GLY A 35 -6.19 -10.73 7.07
N ASP A 36 -6.73 -11.67 7.86
CA ASP A 36 -7.05 -11.46 9.29
C ASP A 36 -5.87 -10.95 10.12
N ILE A 37 -4.65 -11.41 9.83
CA ILE A 37 -3.44 -10.96 10.54
C ILE A 37 -3.18 -9.46 10.34
N VAL A 38 -3.50 -8.92 9.17
CA VAL A 38 -3.34 -7.49 8.85
C VAL A 38 -4.41 -6.67 9.59
N ALA A 39 -5.66 -7.14 9.58
CA ALA A 39 -6.75 -6.50 10.32
C ALA A 39 -6.48 -6.49 11.83
N GLN A 40 -6.04 -7.61 12.39
CA GLN A 40 -5.63 -7.70 13.80
C GLN A 40 -4.47 -6.74 14.11
N TYR A 41 -3.46 -6.68 13.24
CA TYR A 41 -2.28 -5.83 13.43
C TYR A 41 -2.62 -4.34 13.51
N TYR A 42 -3.48 -3.85 12.62
CA TYR A 42 -3.93 -2.45 12.64
C TYR A 42 -4.92 -2.17 13.76
N GLY A 43 -5.87 -3.09 14.02
CA GLY A 43 -6.80 -2.96 15.13
C GLY A 43 -6.10 -2.88 16.49
N GLN A 44 -4.93 -3.51 16.68
CA GLN A 44 -4.13 -3.36 17.89
C GLN A 44 -3.56 -1.94 18.09
N ARG A 45 -3.47 -1.14 17.01
CA ARG A 45 -2.81 0.17 16.99
C ARG A 45 -3.78 1.34 16.86
N ALA A 46 -5.09 1.08 16.84
CA ALA A 46 -6.14 2.08 16.67
C ALA A 46 -6.24 3.15 17.79
N SER A 47 -5.37 3.11 18.81
CA SER A 47 -5.30 4.13 19.87
C SER A 47 -4.49 5.38 19.52
N VAL A 48 -3.78 5.37 18.38
CA VAL A 48 -3.12 6.58 17.85
C VAL A 48 -4.13 7.46 17.11
N GLY A 49 -3.84 8.74 16.96
CA GLY A 49 -4.68 9.69 16.25
C GLY A 49 -4.93 9.26 14.80
N LEU A 50 -3.86 8.92 14.08
CA LEU A 50 -3.94 8.47 12.70
C LEU A 50 -3.02 7.29 12.43
N ILE A 51 -3.52 6.30 11.71
CA ILE A 51 -2.72 5.24 11.10
C ILE A 51 -2.54 5.55 9.63
N ILE A 52 -1.32 5.42 9.12
CA ILE A 52 -1.05 5.35 7.69
C ILE A 52 -0.71 3.90 7.36
N THR A 53 -1.40 3.30 6.39
CA THR A 53 -1.19 1.89 6.01
C THR A 53 0.25 1.65 5.53
N GLU A 54 0.61 0.37 5.40
CA GLU A 54 1.73 -0.02 4.57
C GLU A 54 1.50 0.40 3.12
N GLY A 55 2.60 0.47 2.36
CA GLY A 55 2.55 0.80 0.94
C GLY A 55 1.64 -0.17 0.20
N THR A 56 0.54 0.36 -0.33
CA THR A 56 -0.53 -0.40 -0.97
C THR A 56 -0.53 -0.10 -2.46
N SER A 57 -0.43 -1.15 -3.25
CA SER A 57 -0.22 -1.00 -4.68
C SER A 57 -1.49 -0.62 -5.43
N PRO A 58 -1.47 0.42 -6.29
CA PRO A 58 -2.63 0.84 -7.06
C PRO A 58 -2.92 -0.06 -8.25
N SER A 59 -1.97 -0.93 -8.65
CA SER A 59 -2.11 -1.81 -9.82
C SER A 59 -1.16 -3.00 -9.76
N PRO A 60 -1.34 -4.01 -10.62
CA PRO A 60 -0.38 -5.10 -10.79
C PRO A 60 1.04 -4.62 -11.11
N ASN A 61 1.18 -3.55 -11.91
CA ASN A 61 2.48 -2.98 -12.31
C ASN A 61 3.14 -2.18 -11.18
N GLY A 62 2.37 -1.73 -10.19
CA GLY A 62 2.86 -1.00 -9.04
C GLY A 62 3.42 -1.87 -7.93
N LEU A 63 3.34 -3.19 -8.06
CA LEU A 63 3.92 -4.14 -7.13
C LEU A 63 5.44 -4.17 -7.28
N GLY A 64 6.16 -4.70 -6.28
CA GLY A 64 7.62 -4.85 -6.39
C GLY A 64 8.24 -5.70 -5.30
N TYR A 65 7.65 -5.65 -4.10
CA TYR A 65 8.03 -6.48 -2.96
C TYR A 65 7.07 -7.68 -2.86
N PRO A 66 7.52 -8.83 -2.32
CA PRO A 66 6.66 -9.98 -2.15
C PRO A 66 5.59 -9.68 -1.10
N ARG A 67 4.35 -10.12 -1.35
CA ARG A 67 3.23 -10.04 -0.39
C ARG A 67 2.92 -8.64 0.17
N ILE A 68 3.21 -7.58 -0.58
CA ILE A 68 2.62 -6.26 -0.25
C ILE A 68 1.16 -6.24 -0.68
N PRO A 69 0.28 -5.52 0.02
CA PRO A 69 -1.11 -5.43 -0.39
C PRO A 69 -1.30 -4.63 -1.68
N GLY A 70 -2.35 -4.96 -2.42
CA GLY A 70 -2.91 -4.15 -3.50
C GLY A 70 -4.25 -3.54 -3.11
N ILE A 71 -4.80 -2.69 -3.99
CA ILE A 71 -6.16 -2.13 -3.92
C ILE A 71 -6.78 -1.98 -5.33
N PHE A 72 -6.52 -2.95 -6.19
CA PHE A 72 -6.93 -2.95 -7.61
C PHE A 72 -7.89 -4.09 -7.98
N SER A 73 -8.39 -4.83 -6.99
CA SER A 73 -9.42 -5.87 -7.19
C SER A 73 -10.41 -5.90 -6.04
N ASP A 74 -11.61 -6.41 -6.30
CA ASP A 74 -12.68 -6.52 -5.28
C ASP A 74 -12.26 -7.37 -4.07
N ALA A 75 -11.43 -8.39 -4.28
CA ALA A 75 -10.92 -9.21 -3.18
C ALA A 75 -10.02 -8.40 -2.25
N GLN A 76 -9.18 -7.53 -2.81
CA GLN A 76 -8.34 -6.62 -2.03
C GLN A 76 -9.17 -5.55 -1.33
N VAL A 77 -10.19 -4.98 -1.99
CA VAL A 77 -11.15 -4.03 -1.37
C VAL A 77 -11.83 -4.68 -0.15
N ARG A 78 -12.33 -5.91 -0.28
CA ARG A 78 -12.92 -6.64 0.85
C ARG A 78 -11.92 -6.90 1.98
N GLY A 79 -10.69 -7.26 1.66
CA GLY A 79 -9.62 -7.43 2.66
C GLY A 79 -9.32 -6.13 3.42
N TRP A 80 -9.20 -5.01 2.70
CA TRP A 80 -9.01 -3.69 3.31
C TRP A 80 -10.22 -3.22 4.11
N LYS A 81 -11.43 -3.57 3.69
CA LYS A 81 -12.64 -3.26 4.46
C LYS A 81 -12.63 -3.87 5.85
N ALA A 82 -12.23 -5.14 5.96
CA ALA A 82 -12.06 -5.77 7.27
C ALA A 82 -10.98 -5.07 8.13
N VAL A 83 -9.91 -4.56 7.50
CA VAL A 83 -8.88 -3.78 8.19
C VAL A 83 -9.44 -2.43 8.69
N ALA A 84 -10.14 -1.70 7.85
CA ALA A 84 -10.76 -0.42 8.19
C ALA A 84 -11.78 -0.60 9.33
N GLU A 85 -12.66 -1.61 9.24
CA GLU A 85 -13.62 -1.95 10.30
C GLU A 85 -12.94 -2.27 11.64
N ALA A 86 -11.83 -3.02 11.62
CA ALA A 86 -11.06 -3.34 12.83
C ALA A 86 -10.44 -2.10 13.51
N VAL A 87 -10.14 -1.04 12.74
CA VAL A 87 -9.65 0.24 13.27
C VAL A 87 -10.81 1.13 13.72
N HIS A 88 -11.84 1.29 12.88
CA HIS A 88 -12.99 2.16 13.15
C HIS A 88 -13.83 1.67 14.33
N SER A 89 -13.97 0.36 14.53
CA SER A 89 -14.66 -0.21 15.72
C SER A 89 -14.01 0.16 17.05
N LYS A 90 -12.77 0.69 17.02
CA LYS A 90 -12.05 1.19 18.20
C LYS A 90 -11.88 2.72 18.21
N GLY A 91 -12.56 3.43 17.32
CA GLY A 91 -12.50 4.89 17.20
C GLY A 91 -11.20 5.42 16.60
N GLY A 92 -10.37 4.58 15.98
CA GLY A 92 -9.17 5.03 15.28
C GLY A 92 -9.48 5.51 13.86
N HIS A 93 -8.55 6.25 13.26
CA HIS A 93 -8.60 6.64 11.84
C HIS A 93 -7.45 6.00 11.06
N ILE A 94 -7.70 5.61 9.81
CA ILE A 94 -6.70 4.99 8.94
C ILE A 94 -6.72 5.58 7.54
N PHE A 95 -5.55 5.93 7.02
CA PHE A 95 -5.35 6.45 5.66
C PHE A 95 -4.52 5.45 4.85
N MET A 96 -4.95 5.18 3.62
CA MET A 96 -4.22 4.30 2.72
C MET A 96 -3.08 5.03 2.01
N GLN A 97 -1.85 4.51 2.11
CA GLN A 97 -0.72 4.98 1.32
C GLN A 97 -0.69 4.26 -0.05
N LEU A 98 -1.13 4.96 -1.10
CA LEU A 98 -0.99 4.47 -2.47
C LEU A 98 0.48 4.54 -2.91
N MET A 99 1.05 3.40 -3.29
CA MET A 99 2.48 3.26 -3.61
C MET A 99 2.69 2.42 -4.87
N HIS A 100 3.28 3.04 -5.91
CA HIS A 100 3.82 2.35 -7.08
C HIS A 100 5.35 2.27 -6.91
N THR A 101 5.92 1.06 -6.88
CA THR A 101 7.37 0.89 -6.63
C THR A 101 8.25 1.27 -7.83
N GLY A 102 7.66 1.24 -9.04
CA GLY A 102 8.36 1.57 -10.28
C GLY A 102 9.51 0.60 -10.52
N ARG A 103 10.72 1.12 -10.73
CA ARG A 103 11.90 0.28 -10.98
C ARG A 103 12.42 -0.51 -9.77
N ILE A 104 11.86 -0.30 -8.57
CA ILE A 104 12.24 -1.02 -7.35
C ILE A 104 11.38 -2.29 -7.24
N GLY A 105 11.83 -3.37 -7.87
CA GLY A 105 11.09 -4.64 -7.89
C GLY A 105 11.82 -5.75 -8.62
N HIS A 106 11.14 -6.88 -8.78
CA HIS A 106 11.57 -7.98 -9.64
C HIS A 106 10.34 -8.66 -10.25
N PRO A 107 10.38 -9.16 -11.51
CA PRO A 107 9.22 -9.77 -12.16
C PRO A 107 8.68 -11.00 -11.42
N ASP A 108 9.54 -11.72 -10.69
CA ASP A 108 9.11 -12.86 -9.87
C ASP A 108 8.17 -12.49 -8.71
N ASN A 109 8.05 -11.20 -8.36
CA ASN A 109 7.09 -10.68 -7.37
C ASN A 109 5.82 -10.10 -8.02
N LEU A 110 5.73 -10.12 -9.35
CA LEU A 110 4.60 -9.57 -10.10
C LEU A 110 3.67 -10.71 -10.57
N PRO A 111 2.36 -10.45 -10.68
CA PRO A 111 1.46 -11.39 -11.33
C PRO A 111 1.73 -11.48 -12.83
N GLU A 112 1.20 -12.52 -13.48
CA GLU A 112 1.33 -12.70 -14.92
C GLU A 112 0.82 -11.47 -15.70
N GLY A 113 1.58 -11.07 -16.72
CA GLY A 113 1.27 -9.91 -17.57
C GLY A 113 1.68 -8.55 -17.00
N ALA A 114 2.04 -8.46 -15.72
CA ALA A 114 2.55 -7.23 -15.14
C ALA A 114 4.02 -6.97 -15.52
N ARG A 115 4.39 -5.68 -15.53
CA ARG A 115 5.68 -5.20 -16.01
C ARG A 115 6.35 -4.32 -14.95
N VAL A 116 7.67 -4.44 -14.82
CA VAL A 116 8.47 -3.49 -14.04
C VAL A 116 8.63 -2.22 -14.87
N LEU A 117 7.96 -1.14 -14.45
CA LEU A 117 7.93 0.14 -15.17
C LEU A 117 8.83 1.19 -14.52
N GLY A 118 9.38 2.10 -15.33
CA GLY A 118 10.13 3.24 -14.84
C GLY A 118 10.06 4.43 -15.79
N PRO A 119 10.43 5.63 -15.33
CA PRO A 119 10.47 6.83 -16.19
C PRO A 119 11.54 6.75 -17.27
N SER A 120 12.52 5.84 -17.12
CA SER A 120 13.56 5.54 -18.11
C SER A 120 14.04 4.12 -17.89
N ALA A 121 14.62 3.50 -18.92
CA ALA A 121 15.14 2.13 -18.86
C ALA A 121 16.48 2.03 -18.10
N ILE A 122 16.49 2.45 -16.83
CA ILE A 122 17.67 2.50 -15.96
C ILE A 122 17.43 1.62 -14.73
N ALA A 123 18.13 0.49 -14.67
CA ALA A 123 18.08 -0.43 -13.54
C ALA A 123 18.44 0.27 -12.21
N ALA A 124 17.74 -0.09 -11.14
CA ALA A 124 18.12 0.33 -9.80
C ALA A 124 19.35 -0.46 -9.32
N LYS A 125 20.17 0.15 -8.45
CA LYS A 125 21.26 -0.57 -7.79
C LYS A 125 20.70 -1.40 -6.63
N GLY A 126 21.28 -2.57 -6.41
CA GLY A 126 20.91 -3.48 -5.32
C GLY A 126 19.92 -4.55 -5.75
N ASP A 127 19.41 -5.25 -4.74
CA ASP A 127 18.64 -6.48 -4.94
C ASP A 127 17.23 -6.36 -4.33
N MET A 128 16.28 -7.05 -4.96
CA MET A 128 14.95 -7.31 -4.44
C MET A 128 14.85 -8.77 -3.97
N TYR A 129 14.29 -8.97 -2.78
CA TYR A 129 13.97 -10.33 -2.33
C TYR A 129 12.74 -10.86 -3.09
N THR A 130 12.83 -12.11 -3.54
CA THR A 130 11.75 -12.86 -4.19
C THR A 130 11.48 -14.14 -3.40
N ASP A 131 10.21 -14.56 -3.33
CA ASP A 131 9.85 -15.77 -2.59
C ASP A 131 10.40 -17.06 -3.23
N THR A 132 10.62 -17.05 -4.55
CA THR A 132 11.04 -18.23 -5.31
C THR A 132 12.55 -18.34 -5.46
N LYS A 133 13.29 -17.23 -5.56
CA LYS A 133 14.74 -17.22 -5.85
C LYS A 133 15.58 -16.48 -4.83
N GLY A 134 14.97 -15.96 -3.75
CA GLY A 134 15.68 -15.14 -2.77
C GLY A 134 16.06 -13.77 -3.35
N PRO A 135 17.15 -13.14 -2.86
CA PRO A 135 17.64 -11.87 -3.40
C PRO A 135 18.00 -11.99 -4.89
N GLN A 136 17.45 -11.11 -5.72
CA GLN A 136 17.72 -11.00 -7.15
C GLN A 136 18.00 -9.53 -7.49
N ALA A 137 18.93 -9.28 -8.40
CA ALA A 137 19.21 -7.91 -8.86
C ALA A 137 17.94 -7.29 -9.48
N HIS A 138 17.73 -5.99 -9.29
CA HIS A 138 16.66 -5.29 -9.99
C HIS A 138 16.86 -5.39 -11.52
N PRO A 139 15.83 -5.75 -12.30
CA PRO A 139 15.96 -5.75 -13.76
C PRO A 139 16.03 -4.30 -14.27
N GLN A 140 16.43 -4.15 -15.53
CA GLN A 140 16.17 -2.91 -16.25
C GLN A 140 14.64 -2.76 -16.42
N PRO A 141 14.04 -1.65 -15.95
CA PRO A 141 12.61 -1.44 -16.12
C PRO A 141 12.30 -1.12 -17.59
N ILE A 142 11.03 -1.31 -17.97
CA ILE A 142 10.50 -0.80 -19.23
C ILE A 142 10.21 0.69 -19.04
N GLU A 143 10.75 1.51 -19.93
CA GLU A 143 10.45 2.95 -19.97
C GLU A 143 8.97 3.16 -20.30
N MET A 144 8.29 3.94 -19.47
CA MET A 144 6.88 4.25 -19.65
C MET A 144 6.69 5.14 -20.88
N SER A 145 5.80 4.71 -21.77
CA SER A 145 5.25 5.56 -22.82
C SER A 145 4.22 6.54 -22.25
N ASP A 146 3.81 7.53 -23.04
CA ASP A 146 2.69 8.43 -22.68
C ASP A 146 1.40 7.68 -22.37
N ALA A 147 1.17 6.54 -23.03
CA ALA A 147 0.02 5.68 -22.78
C ALA A 147 0.14 4.97 -21.42
N ASP A 148 1.34 4.50 -21.06
CA ASP A 148 1.60 3.92 -19.74
C ASP A 148 1.39 4.96 -18.63
N ILE A 149 1.83 6.22 -18.85
CA ILE A 149 1.64 7.30 -17.89
C ILE A 149 0.15 7.60 -17.68
N LYS A 150 -0.63 7.70 -18.77
CA LYS A 150 -2.09 7.88 -18.68
C LYS A 150 -2.76 6.72 -17.95
N THR A 151 -2.29 5.50 -18.19
CA THR A 151 -2.78 4.31 -17.50
C THR A 151 -2.47 4.37 -16.01
N ALA A 152 -1.23 4.69 -15.62
CA ALA A 152 -0.85 4.82 -14.22
C ALA A 152 -1.65 5.90 -13.48
N ILE A 153 -1.92 7.05 -14.12
CA ILE A 153 -2.81 8.08 -13.54
C ILE A 153 -4.19 7.50 -13.24
N GLN A 154 -4.76 6.74 -14.18
CA GLN A 154 -6.05 6.11 -13.98
C GLN A 154 -6.02 5.02 -12.90
N GLU A 155 -4.94 4.23 -12.82
CA GLU A 155 -4.73 3.24 -11.77
C GLU A 155 -4.74 3.88 -10.38
N TYR A 156 -4.07 5.03 -10.19
CA TYR A 156 -4.13 5.77 -8.92
C TYR A 156 -5.53 6.31 -8.62
N ALA A 157 -6.26 6.80 -9.63
CA ALA A 157 -7.63 7.29 -9.44
C ALA A 157 -8.59 6.17 -9.02
N THR A 158 -8.53 5.02 -9.70
CA THR A 158 -9.32 3.83 -9.36
C THR A 158 -8.94 3.30 -7.98
N ALA A 159 -7.64 3.21 -7.66
CA ALA A 159 -7.15 2.79 -6.35
C ALA A 159 -7.65 3.69 -5.22
N ALA A 160 -7.71 5.01 -5.44
CA ALA A 160 -8.29 5.94 -4.47
C ALA A 160 -9.79 5.72 -4.27
N GLN A 161 -10.55 5.47 -5.34
CA GLN A 161 -11.98 5.13 -5.25
C GLN A 161 -12.20 3.84 -4.45
N ASN A 162 -11.43 2.80 -4.77
CA ASN A 162 -11.44 1.51 -4.08
C ASN A 162 -11.04 1.65 -2.60
N ALA A 163 -10.09 2.53 -2.27
CA ALA A 163 -9.71 2.81 -0.89
C ALA A 163 -10.86 3.45 -0.11
N ILE A 164 -11.59 4.39 -0.71
CA ILE A 164 -12.79 4.98 -0.10
C ILE A 164 -13.91 3.96 0.05
N GLU A 165 -14.09 3.05 -0.92
CA GLU A 165 -15.07 1.96 -0.83
C GLU A 165 -14.74 0.97 0.29
N ALA A 166 -13.45 0.71 0.55
CA ALA A 166 -13.00 -0.09 1.67
C ALA A 166 -13.32 0.55 3.04
N GLY A 167 -13.62 1.86 3.06
CA GLY A 167 -13.97 2.62 4.26
C GLY A 167 -12.78 3.29 4.92
#